data_AF-A0A2X2SZD1-F1
#
_entry.id   AF-A0A2X2SZD1-F1
#
_cell.length_a   1.000
_cell.length_b   1.000
_cell.length_c   1.000
_cell.angle_alpha   90.00
_cell.angle_beta   90.00
_cell.angle_gamma   90.00
#
_symmetry.space_group_name_H-M   'P 1'
#
loop_
_entity.id
_entity.type
_entity.pdbx_description
1 polymer ?
#
loop_
_entity_poly.entity_id
_entity_poly.type
_entity_poly.pdbx_seq_one_letter_code
_entity_poly.pdbx_strand_id
1 'polypeptide(L)'
;MTAKSDVTINCMKYHDLREFLALLEQQGELKRIALPVDPNLEMTEIADRTLRAGGPALLFENPKGYTMPVLCNLFWNAETRSDGDGSGRCYCPA
;
A
#
# COMPACT_ATOMS: atom_id res chain seq x y z
N MET A 1 -6.62 -38.32 -31.00
CA MET A 1 -7.25 -38.13 -29.68
C MET A 1 -6.18 -37.68 -28.71
N THR A 2 -5.77 -36.42 -28.80
CA THR A 2 -4.76 -35.82 -27.94
C THR A 2 -5.48 -35.00 -26.90
N ALA A 3 -5.62 -35.56 -25.69
CA ALA A 3 -5.91 -34.78 -24.51
C ALA A 3 -4.70 -33.88 -24.25
N LYS A 4 -4.71 -32.66 -24.80
CA LYS A 4 -3.93 -31.58 -24.22
C LYS A 4 -4.69 -31.20 -22.97
N SER A 5 -4.20 -31.68 -21.83
CA SER A 5 -4.47 -31.07 -20.54
C SER A 5 -4.24 -29.57 -20.68
N ASP A 6 -5.33 -28.81 -20.75
CA ASP A 6 -5.36 -27.36 -20.53
C ASP A 6 -4.81 -27.12 -19.13
N VAL A 7 -3.48 -27.03 -19.06
CA VAL A 7 -2.80 -26.32 -17.99
C VAL A 7 -3.29 -24.89 -18.13
N THR A 8 -4.37 -24.57 -17.44
CA THR A 8 -4.76 -23.19 -17.19
C THR A 8 -3.60 -22.59 -16.43
N ILE A 9 -2.75 -21.89 -17.16
CA ILE A 9 -1.66 -21.10 -16.63
C ILE A 9 -2.31 -20.15 -15.60
N ASN A 10 -2.16 -20.46 -14.31
CA ASN A 10 -2.52 -19.56 -13.22
C ASN A 10 -1.45 -18.45 -13.13
N CYS A 11 -1.31 -17.67 -14.20
CA CYS A 11 -0.42 -16.51 -14.28
C CYS A 11 -1.25 -15.25 -14.11
N MET A 12 -1.79 -15.07 -12.91
CA MET A 12 -2.31 -13.80 -12.46
C MET A 12 -1.49 -13.43 -11.20
N LYS A 13 -0.19 -13.17 -11.38
CA LYS A 13 0.60 -12.46 -10.36
C LYS A 13 0.10 -11.01 -10.33
N TYR A 14 -1.09 -10.80 -9.75
CA TYR A 14 -1.85 -9.54 -9.63
C TYR A 14 -2.15 -8.85 -10.98
N HIS A 15 -3.42 -8.78 -11.37
CA HIS A 15 -3.80 -8.09 -12.61
C HIS A 15 -3.69 -6.58 -12.51
N ASP A 16 -3.93 -6.06 -11.32
CA ASP A 16 -3.90 -4.63 -11.06
C ASP A 16 -3.43 -4.36 -9.63
N LEU A 17 -2.88 -3.16 -9.43
CA LEU A 17 -2.53 -2.66 -8.10
C LEU A 17 -3.71 -2.73 -7.12
N ARG A 18 -4.95 -2.66 -7.63
CA ARG A 18 -6.17 -2.77 -6.81
C ARG A 18 -6.34 -4.15 -6.18
N GLU A 19 -6.02 -5.21 -6.91
CA GLU A 19 -6.07 -6.58 -6.37
C GLU A 19 -4.98 -6.78 -5.31
N PHE A 20 -3.79 -6.23 -5.55
CA PHE A 20 -2.72 -6.23 -4.56
C PHE A 20 -3.10 -5.47 -3.29
N LEU A 21 -3.72 -4.30 -3.42
CA LEU A 21 -4.23 -3.54 -2.27
C LEU A 21 -5.32 -4.29 -1.51
N ALA A 22 -6.23 -4.99 -2.20
CA ALA A 22 -7.26 -5.79 -1.57
C ALA A 22 -6.68 -6.95 -0.74
N LEU A 23 -5.58 -7.55 -1.21
CA LEU A 23 -4.88 -8.58 -0.45
C LEU A 23 -4.18 -8.02 0.80
N LEU A 24 -3.50 -6.89 0.66
CA LEU A 24 -2.91 -6.21 1.84
C LEU A 24 -3.98 -5.83 2.86
N GLU A 25 -5.18 -5.43 2.41
CA GLU A 25 -6.30 -5.15 3.31
C GLU A 25 -6.81 -6.42 3.99
N GLN A 26 -6.91 -7.54 3.27
CA GLN A 26 -7.27 -8.84 3.85
C GLN A 26 -6.25 -9.35 4.87
N GLN A 27 -4.96 -9.08 4.65
CA GLN A 27 -3.88 -9.43 5.57
C GLN A 27 -3.77 -8.48 6.76
N GLY A 28 -4.53 -7.38 6.78
CA GLY A 28 -4.45 -6.34 7.80
C GLY A 28 -3.21 -5.44 7.67
N GLU A 29 -2.51 -5.53 6.55
CA GLU A 29 -1.33 -4.73 6.21
C GLU A 29 -1.67 -3.43 5.48
N LEU A 30 -2.94 -3.18 5.15
CA LEU A 30 -3.43 -1.92 4.59
C LEU A 30 -4.60 -1.38 5.40
N LYS A 31 -4.54 -0.08 5.71
CA LYS A 31 -5.64 0.66 6.32
C LYS A 31 -6.12 1.77 5.37
N ARG A 32 -7.41 1.73 5.02
CA ARG A 32 -8.06 2.78 4.21
C ARG A 32 -8.59 3.90 5.12
N ILE A 33 -8.27 5.14 4.79
CA ILE A 33 -8.69 6.35 5.47
C ILE A 33 -9.60 7.13 4.52
N ALA A 34 -10.91 7.00 4.73
CA ALA A 34 -11.95 7.69 3.95
C ALA A 34 -12.21 9.13 4.43
N LEU A 35 -11.68 9.49 5.60
CA LEU A 35 -11.84 10.83 6.16
C LEU A 35 -11.08 11.86 5.31
N PRO A 36 -11.61 13.09 5.17
CA PRO A 36 -10.92 14.15 4.47
C PRO A 36 -9.69 14.60 5.27
N VAL A 37 -8.50 14.25 4.81
CA VAL A 37 -7.22 14.60 5.47
C VAL A 37 -6.52 15.69 4.68
N ASP A 38 -5.92 16.66 5.37
CA ASP A 38 -5.10 17.68 4.72
C ASP A 38 -3.75 17.08 4.27
N PRO A 39 -3.40 17.15 2.97
CA PRO A 39 -2.09 16.69 2.51
C PRO A 39 -0.94 17.53 3.09
N ASN A 40 -1.19 18.75 3.52
CA ASN A 40 -0.18 19.58 4.15
C ASN A 40 -0.03 19.20 5.63
N LEU A 41 1.09 18.54 5.94
CA LEU A 41 1.54 18.14 7.29
C LEU A 41 0.69 17.07 8.01
N GLU A 42 -0.63 17.02 7.82
CA GLU A 42 -1.51 16.05 8.49
C GLU A 42 -1.28 14.63 7.95
N MET A 43 -1.30 14.45 6.61
CA MET A 43 -1.00 13.15 6.00
C MET A 43 0.41 12.64 6.35
N THR A 44 1.40 13.54 6.37
CA THR A 44 2.79 13.20 6.70
C THR A 44 2.95 12.80 8.17
N GLU A 45 2.28 13.47 9.11
CA GLU A 45 2.32 13.09 10.54
C GLU A 45 1.65 11.73 10.76
N ILE A 46 0.49 11.50 10.16
CA ILE A 46 -0.22 10.21 10.27
C ILE A 46 0.64 9.08 9.69
N ALA A 47 1.28 9.31 8.53
CA ALA A 47 2.18 8.35 7.91
C ALA A 47 3.42 8.08 8.78
N ASP A 48 4.11 9.11 9.28
CA ASP A 48 5.29 8.99 10.14
C ASP A 48 4.96 8.28 11.45
N ARG A 49 3.86 8.66 12.12
CA ARG A 49 3.43 8.03 13.36
C ARG A 49 3.14 6.54 13.18
N THR A 50 2.47 6.18 12.09
CA THR A 50 2.18 4.79 11.73
C THR A 50 3.47 4.04 11.41
N LEU A 51 4.39 4.67 10.69
CA LEU A 51 5.71 4.12 10.33
C LEU A 51 6.53 3.77 11.57
N ARG A 52 6.59 4.69 12.55
CA ARG A 52 7.34 4.53 13.80
C ARG A 52 6.72 3.48 14.73
N ALA A 53 5.40 3.30 14.64
CA ALA A 53 4.69 2.23 15.35
C ALA A 53 4.83 0.86 14.67
N GLY A 54 5.45 0.78 13.48
CA GLY A 54 5.49 -0.45 12.68
C GLY A 54 4.13 -0.85 12.15
N GLY A 55 3.24 0.12 11.95
CA GLY A 55 1.87 -0.09 11.51
C GLY A 55 1.74 -0.37 10.01
N PRO A 56 0.51 -0.62 9.54
CA PRO A 56 0.22 -1.00 8.16
C PRO A 56 0.43 0.15 7.17
N ALA A 57 0.41 -0.18 5.88
CA ALA A 57 0.28 0.79 4.81
C ALA A 57 -1.01 1.59 4.95
N LEU A 58 -1.01 2.84 4.50
CA LEU A 58 -2.14 3.76 4.61
C LEU A 58 -2.59 4.21 3.23
N LEU A 59 -3.87 4.03 2.92
CA LEU A 59 -4.48 4.57 1.71
C LEU A 59 -5.44 5.70 2.07
N PHE A 60 -5.06 6.92 1.75
CA PHE A 60 -5.89 8.12 1.92
C PHE A 60 -6.76 8.31 0.67
N GLU A 61 -8.07 8.17 0.82
CA GLU A 61 -9.00 8.22 -0.31
C GLU A 61 -9.44 9.65 -0.66
N ASN A 62 -9.40 10.56 0.31
CA ASN A 62 -9.94 11.90 0.16
C ASN A 62 -8.98 13.00 0.69
N PRO A 63 -7.81 13.20 0.07
CA PRO A 63 -6.96 14.34 0.39
C PRO A 63 -7.67 15.66 0.05
N LYS A 64 -7.70 16.61 0.99
CA LYS A 64 -8.33 17.91 0.79
C LYS A 64 -7.67 18.64 -0.38
N GLY A 65 -8.48 19.06 -1.37
CA GLY A 65 -8.00 19.80 -2.54
C GLY A 65 -7.46 18.93 -3.68
N TYR A 66 -7.47 17.60 -3.54
CA TYR A 66 -7.00 16.66 -4.56
C TYR A 66 -8.02 15.53 -4.77
N THR A 67 -8.12 15.03 -6.00
CA THR A 67 -9.01 13.91 -6.37
C THR A 67 -8.28 12.58 -6.50
N MET A 68 -6.95 12.59 -6.41
CA MET A 68 -6.13 11.39 -6.51
C MET A 68 -5.91 10.80 -5.11
N PRO A 69 -6.26 9.53 -4.86
CA PRO A 69 -5.94 8.87 -3.60
C PRO A 69 -4.43 8.70 -3.44
N VAL A 70 -3.96 8.80 -2.20
CA VAL A 70 -2.53 8.73 -1.88
C VAL A 70 -2.26 7.51 -1.03
N LEU A 71 -1.30 6.70 -1.46
CA LEU A 71 -0.85 5.51 -0.77
C LEU A 71 0.49 5.78 -0.09
N CYS A 72 0.54 5.57 1.22
CA CYS A 72 1.74 5.74 2.05
C CYS A 72 2.15 4.41 2.70
N ASN A 73 3.43 4.28 3.01
CA ASN A 73 4.02 3.16 3.76
C ASN A 73 3.84 1.77 3.10
N LEU A 74 3.62 1.70 1.78
CA LEU A 74 3.39 0.43 1.06
C LEU A 74 4.53 -0.60 1.21
N PHE A 75 5.77 -0.13 1.33
CA PHE A 75 6.97 -0.98 1.41
C PHE A 75 7.63 -0.96 2.79
N TRP A 76 6.92 -0.49 3.80
CA TRP A 76 7.42 -0.41 5.17
C TRP A 76 6.45 -1.12 6.11
N ASN A 77 6.50 -2.44 6.10
CA ASN A 77 5.88 -3.30 7.11
C ASN A 77 6.96 -3.87 8.03
N ALA A 78 6.59 -4.38 9.21
CA ALA A 78 7.55 -4.97 10.15
C ALA A 78 8.34 -6.14 9.53
N GLU A 79 7.77 -6.82 8.52
CA GLU A 79 8.38 -7.95 7.82
C GLU A 79 9.51 -7.54 6.87
N THR A 80 9.37 -6.44 6.12
CA THR A 80 10.48 -5.85 5.32
C THR A 80 11.64 -5.34 6.17
N ARG A 81 11.42 -5.17 7.49
CA ARG A 81 12.48 -4.79 8.44
C ARG A 81 13.44 -5.94 8.76
N SER A 82 13.08 -7.19 8.45
CA SER A 82 13.93 -8.36 8.67
C SER A 82 15.01 -8.54 7.60
N ASP A 83 14.84 -7.96 6.41
CA ASP A 83 15.84 -7.94 5.34
C ASP A 83 16.41 -6.51 5.22
N GLY A 84 17.59 -6.30 5.79
CA GLY A 84 18.18 -4.98 5.97
C GLY A 84 18.45 -4.20 4.67
N ASP A 85 17.59 -3.22 4.38
CA ASP A 85 17.95 -1.94 3.73
C ASP A 85 16.93 -0.87 4.16
N GLY A 86 17.26 -0.13 5.22
CA GLY A 86 16.42 0.91 5.83
C GLY A 86 16.41 2.23 5.05
N SER A 87 16.13 2.21 3.74
CA SER A 87 16.14 3.42 2.90
C SER A 87 14.78 3.79 2.27
N GLY A 88 13.66 3.51 2.96
CA GLY A 88 12.33 4.02 2.59
C GLY A 88 12.10 5.47 3.02
N ARG A 89 12.80 6.45 2.43
CA ARG A 89 12.47 7.86 2.63
C ARG A 89 11.17 8.20 1.90
N CYS A 90 10.19 8.75 2.62
CA CYS A 90 8.98 9.34 2.04
C CYS A 90 9.36 10.27 0.88
N TYR A 91 8.91 9.94 -0.33
CA TYR A 91 9.11 10.78 -1.51
C TYR A 91 7.99 11.83 -1.55
N CYS A 92 8.27 13.03 -1.03
CA CYS A 92 7.50 14.22 -1.39
C CYS A 92 8.22 14.91 -2.56
N PRO A 93 7.65 14.94 -3.78
CA PRO A 93 8.11 15.88 -4.79
C PRO A 93 7.73 17.30 -4.34
N ALA A 94 8.74 18.17 -4.30
CA ALA A 94 8.59 19.61 -4.06
C ALA A 94 7.83 20.30 -5.20
#